data_AF-A0A371PAT6-F1
#
_entry.id   AF-A0A371PAT6-F1
#
_cell.length_a   1.000
_cell.length_b   1.000
_cell.length_c   1.000
_cell.angle_alpha   90.00
_cell.angle_beta   90.00
_cell.angle_gamma   90.00
#
_symmetry.space_group_name_H-M   'P 1'
#
loop_
_entity.id
_entity.type
_entity.pdbx_description
1 polymer ?
#
loop_
_entity_poly.entity_id
_entity_poly.type
_entity_poly.pdbx_seq_one_letter_code
_entity_poly.pdbx_strand_id
1 'polypeptide(L)'
;MRTSILSRAVIAAATLAIGSVALAAAPATAATSNGITRDMVLTATSSIRADWAKNEPQSEATKASLLALASRACDLKGAEDVYGVPLQKPGNVDGLFVGARTPIGNGWDECQFAAIAPTDPSLNLTGRGTVTTSAYVGGEYTTGDVDYALSGDVFASPAVTGNSRIIRLAAEGSAVGSTKVVTTHRVPNAKTSADRKTARTMYGKRLTNAKRAYTKALKKADRTVEKKAAKSKYVARKAHAKSKYQEAVAGYKIATERSTVNVDRPFSFSFDTQLG
;
A
#
# COMPACT_ATOMS: atom_id res chain seq x y z
N MET A 1 -26.03 -68.34 4.43
CA MET A 1 -24.81 -68.13 3.61
C MET A 1 -24.92 -66.72 3.03
N ARG A 2 -24.22 -65.68 3.53
CA ARG A 2 -22.84 -65.25 3.18
C ARG A 2 -22.64 -65.29 1.65
N THR A 3 -22.32 -64.23 0.90
CA THR A 3 -21.46 -63.01 1.06
C THR A 3 -21.91 -61.93 0.04
N SER A 4 -22.05 -60.64 0.39
CA SER A 4 -21.07 -59.53 0.26
C SER A 4 -20.28 -59.45 -1.07
N ILE A 5 -20.39 -58.33 -1.80
CA ILE A 5 -19.27 -57.55 -2.37
C ILE A 5 -19.75 -56.10 -2.57
N LEU A 6 -19.00 -55.19 -1.94
CA LEU A 6 -19.05 -53.74 -2.10
C LEU A 6 -18.46 -53.33 -3.46
N SER A 7 -19.03 -52.30 -4.09
CA SER A 7 -18.28 -51.39 -4.96
C SER A 7 -18.50 -49.95 -4.50
N ARG A 8 -17.45 -49.40 -3.90
CA ARG A 8 -17.33 -48.05 -3.36
C ARG A 8 -17.31 -47.04 -4.51
N ALA A 9 -18.32 -46.19 -4.62
CA ALA A 9 -18.19 -44.93 -5.34
C ALA A 9 -17.66 -43.87 -4.37
N VAL A 10 -16.40 -43.52 -4.58
CA VAL A 10 -15.66 -42.45 -3.89
C VAL A 10 -16.35 -41.13 -4.22
N ILE A 11 -17.15 -40.61 -3.29
CA ILE A 11 -17.63 -39.23 -3.36
C ILE A 11 -16.45 -38.35 -2.97
N ALA A 12 -15.88 -37.72 -3.99
CA ALA A 12 -14.86 -36.70 -3.89
C ALA A 12 -15.25 -35.67 -2.81
N ALA A 13 -14.50 -35.69 -1.71
CA ALA A 13 -14.53 -34.62 -0.74
C ALA A 13 -14.05 -33.36 -1.46
N ALA A 14 -14.99 -32.45 -1.77
CA ALA A 14 -14.67 -31.07 -2.10
C ALA A 14 -13.93 -30.49 -0.88
N THR A 15 -12.61 -30.54 -0.95
CA THR A 15 -11.70 -29.82 -0.08
C THR A 15 -12.10 -28.35 -0.18
N LEU A 16 -12.77 -27.86 0.86
CA LEU A 16 -12.75 -26.45 1.22
C LEU A 16 -11.30 -26.14 1.61
N ALA A 17 -10.45 -26.04 0.60
CA ALA A 17 -9.22 -25.28 0.67
C ALA A 17 -9.66 -23.82 0.81
N ILE A 18 -9.95 -23.43 2.04
CA ILE A 18 -9.67 -22.07 2.49
C ILE A 18 -8.15 -22.01 2.50
N GLY A 19 -7.57 -21.98 1.30
CA GLY A 19 -6.23 -21.51 1.10
C GLY A 19 -6.29 -20.08 1.59
N SER A 20 -5.76 -19.88 2.79
CA SER A 20 -5.26 -18.60 3.21
C SER A 20 -4.27 -18.18 2.14
N VAL A 21 -4.78 -17.52 1.10
CA VAL A 21 -4.01 -16.54 0.36
C VAL A 21 -3.84 -15.42 1.38
N ALA A 22 -2.93 -15.63 2.33
CA ALA A 22 -2.04 -14.57 2.71
C ALA A 22 -1.34 -14.20 1.40
N LEU A 23 -2.03 -13.39 0.61
CA LEU A 23 -1.38 -12.40 -0.19
C LEU A 23 -0.67 -11.56 0.88
N ALA A 24 0.52 -12.01 1.28
CA ALA A 24 1.58 -11.05 1.45
C ALA A 24 1.56 -10.31 0.10
N ALA A 25 0.85 -9.18 0.07
CA ALA A 25 1.30 -8.08 -0.72
C ALA A 25 2.72 -7.85 -0.19
N ALA A 26 3.68 -8.62 -0.73
CA ALA A 26 5.05 -8.19 -0.72
C ALA A 26 4.95 -6.77 -1.27
N PRO A 27 5.32 -5.75 -0.48
CA PRO A 27 5.30 -4.41 -1.02
C PRO A 27 6.11 -4.50 -2.30
N ALA A 28 5.48 -4.17 -3.43
CA ALA A 28 6.23 -3.82 -4.63
C ALA A 28 6.88 -2.46 -4.33
N THR A 29 7.75 -2.44 -3.33
CA THR A 29 8.76 -1.43 -3.12
C THR A 29 9.97 -1.97 -3.88
N ALA A 30 9.95 -1.87 -5.20
CA ALA A 30 11.14 -2.20 -5.96
C ALA A 30 12.12 -1.07 -5.64
N ALA A 31 12.97 -1.32 -4.65
CA ALA A 31 14.01 -0.37 -4.31
C ALA A 31 14.78 -0.04 -5.59
N THR A 32 15.18 1.23 -5.76
CA THR A 32 16.13 1.61 -6.81
C THR A 32 17.37 0.71 -6.74
N SER A 33 18.23 0.73 -7.77
CA SER A 33 19.51 -0.02 -7.74
C SER A 33 20.34 0.25 -6.48
N ASN A 34 20.16 1.43 -5.87
CA ASN A 34 20.86 1.88 -4.67
C ASN A 34 20.08 1.57 -3.37
N GLY A 35 18.95 0.85 -3.44
CA GLY A 35 18.17 0.47 -2.28
C GLY A 35 17.24 1.57 -1.73
N ILE A 36 17.06 2.69 -2.42
CA ILE A 36 16.09 3.73 -2.02
C ILE A 36 14.68 3.25 -2.35
N THR A 37 13.76 3.30 -1.38
CA THR A 37 12.35 2.88 -1.55
C THR A 37 11.39 4.07 -1.54
N ARG A 38 10.20 3.88 -2.11
CA ARG A 38 9.10 4.86 -2.07
C ARG A 38 8.84 5.38 -0.65
N ASP A 39 8.70 4.46 0.30
CA ASP A 39 8.32 4.82 1.67
C ASP A 39 9.40 5.68 2.36
N MET A 40 10.68 5.49 2.04
CA MET A 40 11.74 6.37 2.54
C MET A 40 11.63 7.78 1.98
N VAL A 41 11.40 7.90 0.67
CA VAL A 41 11.24 9.19 -0.01
C VAL A 41 10.04 9.94 0.57
N LEU A 42 8.88 9.28 0.66
CA LEU A 42 7.66 9.89 1.20
C LEU A 42 7.80 10.26 2.68
N THR A 43 8.42 9.39 3.48
CA THR A 43 8.67 9.66 4.91
C THR A 43 9.57 10.86 5.08
N ALA A 44 10.74 10.88 4.42
CA ALA A 44 11.67 12.01 4.49
C ALA A 44 11.01 13.31 4.03
N THR A 45 10.29 13.28 2.90
CA THR A 45 9.59 14.46 2.38
C THR A 45 8.54 14.98 3.37
N SER A 46 7.77 14.09 4.00
CA SER A 46 6.76 14.46 5.00
C SER A 46 7.39 15.10 6.26
N SER A 47 8.52 14.56 6.73
CA SER A 47 9.24 15.10 7.90
C SER A 47 9.81 16.48 7.63
N ILE A 48 10.41 16.70 6.45
CA ILE A 48 10.94 18.03 6.07
C ILE A 48 9.81 19.06 6.02
N ARG A 49 8.65 18.71 5.44
CA ARG A 49 7.49 19.61 5.42
C ARG A 49 6.98 19.92 6.83
N ALA A 50 7.00 18.95 7.74
CA ALA A 50 6.60 19.16 9.11
C ALA A 50 7.52 20.16 9.84
N ASP A 51 8.83 20.08 9.59
CA ASP A 51 9.81 21.03 10.14
C ASP A 51 9.65 22.42 9.51
N TRP A 52 9.48 22.48 8.19
CA TRP A 52 9.21 23.73 7.45
C TRP A 52 7.92 24.42 7.91
N ALA A 53 6.86 23.67 8.17
CA ALA A 53 5.59 24.22 8.67
C ALA A 53 5.74 24.92 10.03
N LYS A 54 6.77 24.57 10.80
CA LYS A 54 7.10 25.20 12.09
C LYS A 54 8.12 26.33 11.96
N ASN A 55 8.67 26.58 10.76
CA ASN A 55 9.84 27.43 10.54
C ASN A 55 11.05 27.01 11.40
N GLU A 56 11.19 25.72 11.68
CA GLU A 56 12.30 25.17 12.47
C GLU A 56 13.38 24.60 11.54
N PRO A 57 14.66 24.62 11.96
CA PRO A 57 15.69 23.81 11.33
C PRO A 57 15.27 22.33 11.29
N GLN A 58 15.82 21.58 10.34
CA GLN A 58 15.50 20.15 10.23
C GLN A 58 15.83 19.42 11.52
N SER A 59 14.85 18.72 12.06
CA SER A 59 14.99 17.96 13.30
C SER A 59 15.97 16.80 13.14
N GLU A 60 16.52 16.29 14.23
CA GLU A 60 17.43 15.13 14.20
C GLU A 60 16.76 13.89 13.59
N ALA A 61 15.44 13.73 13.75
CA ALA A 61 14.69 12.67 13.09
C ALA A 61 14.63 12.87 11.57
N THR A 62 14.43 14.11 11.09
CA THR A 62 14.47 14.45 9.67
C THR A 62 15.87 14.21 9.09
N LYS A 63 16.92 14.70 9.76
CA LYS A 63 18.31 14.46 9.36
C LYS A 63 18.65 12.97 9.31
N ALA A 64 18.21 12.18 10.28
CA ALA A 64 18.42 10.72 10.25
C ALA A 64 17.75 10.05 9.03
N SER A 65 16.53 10.49 8.66
CA SER A 65 15.84 9.98 7.47
C SER A 65 16.54 10.38 6.18
N LEU A 66 17.08 11.61 6.11
CA LEU A 66 17.84 12.10 4.96
C LEU A 66 19.20 11.40 4.85
N LEU A 67 19.89 11.16 5.97
CA LEU A 67 21.15 10.43 6.01
C LEU A 67 20.97 8.98 5.53
N ALA A 68 19.85 8.34 5.85
CA ALA A 68 19.52 7.00 5.34
C ALA A 68 19.32 6.95 3.82
N LEU A 69 18.85 8.05 3.21
CA LEU A 69 18.79 8.19 1.75
C LEU A 69 20.18 8.52 1.17
N ALA A 70 20.89 9.47 1.77
CA ALA A 70 22.19 9.92 1.30
C ALA A 70 23.26 8.82 1.35
N SER A 71 23.33 8.05 2.44
CA SER A 71 24.23 6.88 2.56
C SER A 71 24.05 5.85 1.43
N ARG A 72 22.84 5.75 0.86
CA ARG A 72 22.53 4.84 -0.25
C ARG A 72 22.87 5.44 -1.61
N ALA A 73 22.56 6.71 -1.82
CA ALA A 73 22.81 7.38 -3.10
C ALA A 73 24.29 7.74 -3.30
N CYS A 74 24.99 8.07 -2.22
CA CYS A 74 26.28 8.76 -2.24
C CYS A 74 27.45 7.94 -1.65
N ASP A 75 27.20 6.71 -1.17
CA ASP A 75 28.20 5.85 -0.50
C ASP A 75 29.02 6.59 0.59
N LEU A 76 28.33 7.38 1.42
CA LEU A 76 28.99 8.26 2.39
C LEU A 76 29.53 7.46 3.57
N LYS A 77 30.81 7.68 3.90
CA LYS A 77 31.49 7.09 5.07
C LYS A 77 31.36 7.90 6.36
N GLY A 78 30.44 8.87 6.40
CA GLY A 78 30.20 9.75 7.55
C GLY A 78 29.89 11.18 7.13
N ALA A 79 28.65 11.45 6.73
CA ALA A 79 28.20 12.82 6.47
C ALA A 79 28.05 13.59 7.79
N GLU A 80 28.62 14.80 7.85
CA GLU A 80 28.48 15.67 9.03
C GLU A 80 27.24 16.56 8.94
N ASP A 81 26.81 16.89 7.72
CA ASP A 81 25.63 17.70 7.48
C ASP A 81 24.80 17.09 6.35
N VAL A 82 23.49 17.00 6.57
CA VAL A 82 22.53 16.51 5.59
C VAL A 82 21.32 17.41 5.63
N TYR A 83 20.92 17.88 4.46
CA TYR A 83 19.77 18.73 4.27
C TYR A 83 18.89 18.22 3.13
N GLY A 84 17.65 18.70 3.11
CA GLY A 84 16.70 18.31 2.08
C GLY A 84 15.67 19.38 1.82
N VAL A 85 15.18 19.42 0.59
CA VAL A 85 14.15 20.35 0.15
C VAL A 85 13.01 19.56 -0.48
N PRO A 86 11.79 19.60 0.07
CA PRO A 86 10.68 18.86 -0.48
C PRO A 86 10.14 19.58 -1.72
N LEU A 87 9.48 18.84 -2.61
CA LEU A 87 8.70 19.46 -3.69
C LEU A 87 7.63 20.38 -3.09
N GLN A 88 7.51 21.60 -3.63
CA GLN A 88 6.61 22.62 -3.07
C GLN A 88 5.12 22.26 -3.17
N LYS A 89 4.72 21.51 -4.21
CA LYS A 89 3.32 21.14 -4.46
C LYS A 89 3.20 19.61 -4.62
N PRO A 90 3.02 18.86 -3.52
CA PRO A 90 2.75 17.43 -3.62
C PRO A 90 1.41 17.21 -4.32
N GLY A 91 1.37 16.26 -5.25
CA GLY A 91 0.15 15.82 -5.92
C GLY A 91 0.06 14.30 -5.92
N ASN A 92 -0.06 13.72 -7.10
CA ASN A 92 0.00 12.26 -7.29
C ASN A 92 1.43 11.70 -7.19
N VAL A 93 2.40 12.61 -7.26
CA VAL A 93 3.82 12.35 -7.06
C VAL A 93 4.30 13.31 -5.98
N ASP A 94 5.22 12.82 -5.20
CA ASP A 94 5.93 13.58 -4.19
C ASP A 94 7.43 13.27 -4.25
N GLY A 95 8.24 14.09 -3.60
CA GLY A 95 9.67 13.91 -3.63
C GLY A 95 10.43 15.03 -2.97
N LEU A 96 11.74 14.88 -3.01
CA LEU A 96 12.68 15.77 -2.38
C LEU A 96 14.00 15.82 -3.13
N PHE A 97 14.66 16.96 -2.99
CA PHE A 97 16.07 17.12 -3.21
C PHE A 97 16.82 16.83 -1.89
N VAL A 98 17.94 16.11 -1.96
CA VAL A 98 18.79 15.79 -0.80
C VAL A 98 20.20 16.25 -1.11
N GLY A 99 20.81 16.95 -0.15
CA GLY A 99 22.23 17.29 -0.15
C GLY A 99 22.89 16.76 1.12
N ALA A 100 24.09 16.22 0.98
CA ALA A 100 24.91 15.77 2.09
C ALA A 100 26.33 16.32 1.93
N ARG A 101 26.94 16.74 3.03
CA ARG A 101 28.30 17.29 3.05
C ARG A 101 29.19 16.46 3.96
N THR A 102 30.36 16.15 3.44
CA THR A 102 31.42 15.44 4.16
C THR A 102 32.67 16.29 4.15
N PRO A 103 33.34 16.51 5.29
CA PRO A 103 34.59 17.25 5.32
C PRO A 103 35.69 16.48 4.59
N ILE A 104 36.42 17.15 3.69
CA ILE A 104 37.63 16.62 3.05
C ILE A 104 38.74 17.66 3.19
N GLY A 105 39.69 17.40 4.10
CA GLY A 105 40.79 18.32 4.39
C GLY A 105 40.29 19.67 4.91
N ASN A 106 40.55 20.74 4.16
CA ASN A 106 40.11 22.11 4.47
C ASN A 106 38.80 22.51 3.74
N GLY A 107 38.15 21.56 3.07
CA GLY A 107 36.94 21.82 2.26
C GLY A 107 35.82 20.84 2.58
N TRP A 108 34.76 20.94 1.79
CA TRP A 108 33.60 20.06 1.84
C TRP A 108 33.46 19.36 0.50
N ASP A 109 33.25 18.05 0.54
CA ASP A 109 32.68 17.32 -0.58
C ASP A 109 31.17 17.29 -0.39
N GLU A 110 30.45 17.63 -1.45
CA GLU A 110 29.00 17.72 -1.44
C GLU A 110 28.45 16.66 -2.38
N CYS A 111 27.51 15.84 -1.88
CA CYS A 111 26.76 14.91 -2.68
C CYS A 111 25.29 15.32 -2.74
N GLN A 112 24.75 15.41 -3.94
CA GLN A 112 23.38 15.83 -4.19
C GLN A 112 22.65 14.86 -5.10
N PHE A 113 21.39 14.59 -4.80
CA PHE A 113 20.50 13.83 -5.68
C PHE A 113 19.05 14.24 -5.44
N ALA A 114 18.20 13.91 -6.39
CA ALA A 114 16.76 14.05 -6.28
C ALA A 114 16.11 12.68 -6.18
N ALA A 115 15.03 12.58 -5.42
CA ALA A 115 14.20 11.39 -5.39
C ALA A 115 12.73 11.74 -5.44
N ILE A 116 11.96 11.02 -6.25
CA ILE A 116 10.52 11.19 -6.40
C ILE A 116 9.80 9.84 -6.38
N ALA A 117 8.57 9.84 -5.92
CA ALA A 117 7.78 8.63 -5.78
C ALA A 117 6.27 8.96 -5.87
N PRO A 118 5.42 8.05 -6.41
CA PRO A 118 3.97 8.22 -6.35
C PRO A 118 3.50 8.21 -4.89
N THR A 119 2.50 9.02 -4.58
CA THR A 119 1.90 9.05 -3.23
C THR A 119 0.98 7.86 -2.98
N ASP A 120 0.42 7.28 -4.04
CA ASP A 120 -0.42 6.10 -3.99
C ASP A 120 0.43 4.84 -4.24
N PRO A 121 0.45 3.88 -3.30
CA PRO A 121 1.31 2.72 -3.38
C PRO A 121 0.96 1.73 -4.50
N SER A 122 -0.19 1.91 -5.15
CA SER A 122 -0.64 1.10 -6.28
C SER A 122 -0.24 1.65 -7.65
N LEU A 123 0.42 2.81 -7.68
CA LEU A 123 0.83 3.49 -8.91
C LEU A 123 2.35 3.40 -9.11
N ASN A 124 2.76 3.43 -10.37
CA ASN A 124 4.14 3.53 -10.83
C ASN A 124 4.34 4.82 -11.61
N LEU A 125 5.49 5.44 -11.48
CA LEU A 125 5.95 6.54 -12.31
C LEU A 125 6.15 6.07 -13.75
N THR A 126 5.78 6.93 -14.67
CA THR A 126 6.10 6.88 -16.09
C THR A 126 6.36 8.31 -16.55
N GLY A 127 7.32 8.54 -17.44
CA GLY A 127 7.62 9.87 -17.98
C GLY A 127 9.11 10.18 -18.04
N ARG A 128 9.45 11.46 -17.89
CA ARG A 128 10.83 11.96 -17.98
C ARG A 128 11.10 12.96 -16.85
N GLY A 129 12.30 12.89 -16.29
CA GLY A 129 12.86 13.89 -15.39
C GLY A 129 14.12 14.48 -15.98
N THR A 130 14.31 15.78 -15.84
CA THR A 130 15.52 16.51 -16.24
C THR A 130 16.19 17.02 -14.98
N VAL A 131 17.46 16.67 -14.79
CA VAL A 131 18.32 17.23 -13.75
C VAL A 131 19.29 18.19 -14.42
N THR A 132 19.21 19.46 -14.06
CA THR A 132 20.18 20.47 -14.48
C THR A 132 21.25 20.59 -13.42
N THR A 133 22.50 20.37 -13.81
CA THR A 133 23.66 20.58 -12.96
C THR A 133 24.44 21.82 -13.37
N SER A 134 25.18 22.38 -12.43
CA SER A 134 26.16 23.44 -12.65
C SER A 134 27.51 22.99 -12.10
N ALA A 135 28.58 23.16 -12.87
CA ALA A 135 29.94 22.82 -12.47
C ALA A 135 30.87 24.01 -12.71
N TYR A 136 31.75 24.28 -11.74
CA TYR A 136 32.79 25.29 -11.89
C TYR A 136 34.04 24.69 -12.52
N VAL A 137 34.34 25.08 -13.77
CA VAL A 137 35.45 24.55 -14.56
C VAL A 137 36.22 25.71 -15.18
N GLY A 138 37.52 25.80 -14.91
CA GLY A 138 38.38 26.77 -15.56
C GLY A 138 38.09 28.25 -15.27
N GLY A 139 37.36 28.57 -14.19
CA GLY A 139 36.98 29.95 -13.86
C GLY A 139 35.53 30.32 -14.17
N GLU A 140 34.78 29.43 -14.81
CA GLU A 140 33.41 29.70 -15.26
C GLU A 140 32.44 28.61 -14.77
N TYR A 141 31.18 28.98 -14.59
CA TYR A 141 30.10 28.04 -14.33
C TYR A 141 29.53 27.52 -15.64
N THR A 142 29.54 26.20 -15.80
CA THR A 142 28.93 25.50 -16.94
C THR A 142 27.71 24.74 -16.48
N THR A 143 26.60 24.88 -17.21
CA THR A 143 25.35 24.17 -16.92
C THR A 143 25.15 23.02 -17.89
N GLY A 144 24.65 21.89 -17.40
CA GLY A 144 24.30 20.74 -18.23
C GLY A 144 22.96 20.14 -17.80
N ASP A 145 22.16 19.75 -18.79
CA ASP A 145 20.91 19.02 -18.57
C ASP A 145 21.13 17.53 -18.82
N VAL A 146 20.66 16.70 -17.89
CA VAL A 146 20.64 15.25 -18.05
C VAL A 146 19.21 14.75 -17.87
N ASP A 147 18.76 14.02 -18.87
CA ASP A 147 17.42 13.47 -18.90
C ASP A 147 17.39 12.01 -18.48
N TYR A 148 16.39 11.69 -17.66
CA TYR A 148 16.16 10.37 -17.10
C TYR A 148 14.74 9.92 -17.41
N ALA A 149 14.59 8.66 -17.80
CA ALA A 149 13.28 8.04 -17.85
C ALA A 149 12.78 7.77 -16.42
N LEU A 150 11.55 8.17 -16.13
CA LEU A 150 10.88 7.84 -14.88
C LEU A 150 10.14 6.52 -15.06
N SER A 151 10.47 5.53 -14.25
CA SER A 151 9.85 4.22 -14.28
C SER A 151 9.86 3.57 -12.90
N GLY A 152 8.75 2.94 -12.52
CA GLY A 152 8.65 2.16 -11.27
C GLY A 152 8.03 2.94 -10.12
N ASP A 153 8.10 2.40 -8.90
CA ASP A 153 7.46 2.96 -7.71
C ASP A 153 8.27 4.08 -7.04
N VAL A 154 9.53 4.26 -7.45
CA VAL A 154 10.41 5.33 -6.99
C VAL A 154 11.49 5.60 -8.04
N PHE A 155 11.83 6.86 -8.22
CA PHE A 155 12.98 7.29 -9.00
C PHE A 155 13.94 8.03 -8.08
N ALA A 156 15.23 7.71 -8.18
CA ALA A 156 16.31 8.51 -7.60
C ALA A 156 17.29 8.85 -8.71
N SER A 157 17.62 10.13 -8.86
CA SER A 157 18.66 10.54 -9.80
C SER A 157 20.02 9.98 -9.36
N PRO A 158 20.96 9.80 -10.29
CA PRO A 158 22.36 9.64 -9.92
C PRO A 158 22.81 10.75 -8.99
N ALA A 159 23.71 10.39 -8.07
CA ALA A 159 24.38 11.34 -7.20
C ALA A 159 25.33 12.23 -8.03
N VAL A 160 25.27 13.52 -7.76
CA VAL A 160 26.21 14.53 -8.25
C VAL A 160 27.17 14.85 -7.11
N THR A 161 28.47 14.70 -7.36
CA THR A 161 29.52 14.90 -6.35
C THR A 161 30.59 15.90 -6.79
N GLY A 162 31.44 16.34 -5.85
CA GLY A 162 32.56 17.24 -6.11
C GLY A 162 32.13 18.69 -6.41
N ASN A 163 32.69 19.27 -7.48
CA ASN A 163 32.44 20.67 -7.85
C ASN A 163 31.14 20.90 -8.63
N SER A 164 30.35 19.83 -8.84
CA SER A 164 29.08 19.90 -9.55
C SER A 164 27.93 19.98 -8.55
N ARG A 165 26.88 20.74 -8.88
CA ARG A 165 25.69 20.91 -8.04
C ARG A 165 24.44 20.81 -8.88
N ILE A 166 23.36 20.27 -8.32
CA ILE A 166 22.03 20.28 -8.95
C ILE A 166 21.42 21.66 -8.72
N ILE A 167 21.14 22.38 -9.81
CA ILE A 167 20.53 23.72 -9.77
C ILE A 167 19.03 23.68 -10.09
N ARG A 168 18.58 22.66 -10.82
CA ARG A 168 17.18 22.47 -11.17
C ARG A 168 16.83 21.01 -11.35
N LEU A 169 15.61 20.67 -10.94
CA LEU A 169 14.96 19.40 -11.20
C LEU A 169 13.60 19.67 -11.85
N ALA A 170 13.37 19.15 -13.04
CA ALA A 170 12.07 19.13 -13.69
C ALA A 170 11.62 17.69 -13.91
N ALA A 171 10.32 17.44 -13.84
CA ALA A 171 9.76 16.15 -14.23
C ALA A 171 8.34 16.30 -14.73
N GLU A 172 8.02 15.50 -15.75
CA GLU A 172 6.70 15.41 -16.34
C GLU A 172 6.38 13.95 -16.67
N GLY A 173 5.12 13.58 -16.51
CA GLY A 173 4.68 12.22 -16.77
C GLY A 173 3.37 11.87 -16.08
N SER A 174 3.21 10.59 -15.77
CA SER A 174 2.02 10.04 -15.15
C SER A 174 2.35 9.01 -14.07
N ALA A 175 1.60 9.04 -12.96
CA ALA A 175 1.52 7.95 -12.02
C ALA A 175 0.42 6.99 -12.48
N VAL A 176 0.81 5.84 -13.02
CA VAL A 176 -0.08 4.86 -13.67
C VAL A 176 -0.19 3.58 -12.86
N GLY A 177 -1.37 2.97 -12.86
CA GLY A 177 -1.57 1.69 -12.21
C GLY A 177 -2.93 1.10 -12.53
N SER A 178 -3.28 0.03 -11.83
CA SER A 178 -4.57 -0.61 -11.98
C SER A 178 -5.18 -0.84 -10.62
N THR A 179 -6.41 -0.39 -10.42
CA THR A 179 -7.15 -0.65 -9.18
C THR A 179 -8.26 -1.66 -9.43
N LYS A 180 -8.45 -2.58 -8.48
CA LYS A 180 -9.56 -3.54 -8.52
C LYS A 180 -10.79 -2.89 -7.91
N VAL A 181 -11.81 -2.70 -8.72
CA VAL A 181 -13.10 -2.16 -8.26
C VAL A 181 -14.07 -3.33 -8.09
N VAL A 182 -14.79 -3.34 -6.97
CA VAL A 182 -15.84 -4.31 -6.68
C VAL A 182 -17.16 -3.57 -6.66
N THR A 183 -17.94 -3.72 -7.72
CA THR A 183 -19.31 -3.22 -7.79
C THR A 183 -20.26 -4.33 -7.34
N THR A 184 -21.26 -3.95 -6.53
CA THR A 184 -22.32 -4.87 -6.10
C THR A 184 -23.65 -4.40 -6.63
N HIS A 185 -24.34 -5.29 -7.35
CA HIS A 185 -25.64 -5.02 -7.94
C HIS A 185 -26.68 -5.93 -7.28
N ARG A 186 -27.85 -5.38 -6.96
CA ARG A 186 -29.00 -6.19 -6.56
C ARG A 186 -29.71 -6.65 -7.84
N VAL A 187 -29.52 -7.93 -8.18
CA VAL A 187 -30.20 -8.54 -9.32
C VAL A 187 -31.52 -9.13 -8.85
N PRO A 188 -32.66 -8.76 -9.45
CA PRO A 188 -33.94 -9.39 -9.14
C PRO A 188 -33.83 -10.91 -9.26
N ASN A 189 -34.25 -11.61 -8.22
CA ASN A 189 -34.33 -13.06 -8.21
C ASN A 189 -35.66 -13.43 -7.58
N ALA A 190 -36.69 -13.51 -8.42
CA ALA A 190 -38.04 -13.83 -7.99
C ALA A 190 -38.05 -15.19 -7.28
N LYS A 191 -38.21 -15.17 -5.97
CA LYS A 191 -38.39 -16.38 -5.17
C LYS A 191 -39.81 -16.89 -5.35
N THR A 192 -39.94 -18.18 -5.65
CA THR A 192 -41.25 -18.82 -5.70
C THR A 192 -41.84 -18.97 -4.29
N SER A 193 -43.14 -19.25 -4.20
CA SER A 193 -43.79 -19.60 -2.92
C SER A 193 -43.15 -20.86 -2.30
N ALA A 194 -42.75 -21.83 -3.12
CA ALA A 194 -42.06 -23.04 -2.70
C ALA A 194 -40.68 -22.75 -2.08
N ASP A 195 -39.91 -21.82 -2.65
CA ASP A 195 -38.62 -21.38 -2.10
C ASP A 195 -38.78 -20.73 -0.73
N ARG A 196 -39.76 -19.83 -0.60
CA ARG A 196 -40.06 -19.16 0.68
C ARG A 196 -40.50 -20.16 1.75
N LYS A 197 -41.32 -21.15 1.39
CA LYS A 197 -41.76 -22.24 2.28
C LYS A 197 -40.57 -23.09 2.74
N THR A 198 -39.67 -23.43 1.83
CA THR A 198 -38.44 -24.19 2.11
C THR A 198 -37.52 -23.40 3.04
N ALA A 199 -37.29 -22.11 2.76
CA ALA A 199 -36.49 -21.23 3.60
C ALA A 199 -37.05 -21.11 5.02
N ARG A 200 -38.38 -20.95 5.18
CA ARG A 200 -39.05 -20.92 6.49
C ARG A 200 -38.88 -22.23 7.26
N THR A 201 -39.02 -23.36 6.58
CA THR A 201 -38.82 -24.70 7.16
C THR A 201 -37.39 -24.88 7.64
N MET A 202 -36.41 -24.49 6.82
CA MET A 202 -34.99 -24.56 7.17
C MET A 202 -34.61 -23.63 8.32
N TYR A 203 -35.19 -22.42 8.37
CA TYR A 203 -35.03 -21.51 9.50
C TYR A 203 -35.55 -22.11 10.80
N GLY A 204 -36.74 -22.72 10.78
CA GLY A 204 -37.30 -23.45 11.92
C GLY A 204 -36.38 -24.57 12.41
N LYS A 205 -35.89 -25.43 11.48
CA LYS A 205 -34.93 -26.49 11.80
C LYS A 205 -33.64 -25.94 12.44
N ARG A 206 -33.07 -24.87 11.87
CA ARG A 206 -31.85 -24.21 12.40
C ARG A 206 -32.06 -23.65 13.80
N LEU A 207 -33.20 -23.01 14.07
CA LEU A 207 -33.55 -22.51 15.40
C LEU A 207 -33.70 -23.64 16.42
N THR A 208 -34.39 -24.73 16.05
CA THR A 208 -34.55 -25.90 16.93
C THR A 208 -33.20 -26.53 17.26
N ASN A 209 -32.32 -26.68 16.26
CA ASN A 209 -30.96 -27.19 16.48
C ASN A 209 -30.13 -26.26 17.36
N ALA A 210 -30.24 -24.94 17.17
CA ALA A 210 -29.57 -23.95 18.02
C ALA A 210 -30.06 -24.02 19.47
N LYS A 211 -31.38 -24.15 19.70
CA LYS A 211 -31.97 -24.33 21.03
C LYS A 211 -31.52 -25.63 21.69
N ARG A 212 -31.58 -26.77 20.98
CA ARG A 212 -31.10 -28.07 21.49
C ARG A 212 -29.63 -28.02 21.89
N ALA A 213 -28.78 -27.41 21.06
CA ALA A 213 -27.36 -27.25 21.36
C ALA A 213 -27.14 -26.34 22.58
N TYR A 214 -27.90 -25.25 22.71
CA TYR A 214 -27.85 -24.37 23.88
C TYR A 214 -28.25 -25.09 25.16
N THR A 215 -29.37 -25.81 25.17
CA THR A 215 -29.82 -26.59 26.33
C THR A 215 -28.79 -27.66 26.72
N LYS A 216 -28.21 -28.37 25.74
CA LYS A 216 -27.16 -29.36 26.00
C LYS A 216 -25.89 -28.72 26.58
N ALA A 217 -25.52 -27.54 26.09
CA ALA A 217 -24.37 -26.78 26.61
C ALA A 217 -24.63 -26.24 28.02
N LEU A 218 -25.85 -25.75 28.30
CA LEU A 218 -26.23 -25.31 29.65
C LEU A 218 -26.23 -26.45 30.67
N LYS A 219 -26.73 -27.64 30.29
CA LYS A 219 -26.72 -28.82 31.17
C LYS A 219 -25.31 -29.32 31.50
N LYS A 220 -24.32 -28.99 30.66
CA LYS A 220 -22.91 -29.35 30.86
C LYS A 220 -22.07 -28.23 31.48
N ALA A 221 -22.65 -27.04 31.67
CA ALA A 221 -21.92 -25.87 32.12
C ALA A 221 -22.06 -25.73 33.64
N ASP A 222 -20.95 -25.94 34.35
CA ASP A 222 -20.92 -25.88 35.81
C ASP A 222 -20.60 -24.46 36.29
N ARG A 223 -19.90 -23.68 35.47
CA ARG A 223 -19.44 -22.33 35.83
C ARG A 223 -20.22 -21.22 35.11
N THR A 224 -20.32 -20.06 35.75
CA THR A 224 -20.99 -18.86 35.19
C THR A 224 -20.38 -18.41 33.85
N VAL A 225 -19.07 -18.56 33.68
CA VAL A 225 -18.35 -18.25 32.45
C VAL A 225 -18.81 -19.14 31.29
N GLU A 226 -18.97 -20.44 31.54
CA GLU A 226 -19.42 -21.42 30.54
C GLU A 226 -20.89 -21.17 30.14
N LYS A 227 -21.73 -20.80 31.11
CA LYS A 227 -23.13 -20.40 30.86
C LYS A 227 -23.22 -19.15 29.98
N LYS A 228 -22.36 -18.15 30.21
CA LYS A 228 -22.25 -16.94 29.34
C LYS A 228 -21.77 -17.31 27.93
N ALA A 229 -20.76 -18.17 27.80
CA ALA A 229 -20.27 -18.64 26.50
C ALA A 229 -21.34 -19.41 25.71
N ALA A 230 -22.12 -20.27 26.37
CA ALA A 230 -23.25 -20.98 25.76
C ALA A 230 -24.32 -20.02 25.23
N LYS A 231 -24.65 -18.97 25.99
CA LYS A 231 -25.60 -17.92 25.58
C LYS A 231 -25.09 -17.14 24.36
N SER A 232 -23.82 -16.73 24.35
CA SER A 232 -23.21 -16.04 23.20
C SER A 232 -23.27 -16.90 21.92
N LYS A 233 -22.87 -18.17 22.01
CA LYS A 233 -22.96 -19.12 20.89
C LYS A 233 -24.40 -19.28 20.38
N TYR A 234 -25.38 -19.32 21.26
CA TYR A 234 -26.79 -19.38 20.87
C TYR A 234 -27.25 -18.12 20.12
N VAL A 235 -26.90 -16.93 20.63
CA VAL A 235 -27.22 -15.65 19.98
C VAL A 235 -26.60 -15.57 18.58
N ALA A 236 -25.32 -15.93 18.44
CA ALA A 236 -24.63 -15.97 17.14
C ALA A 236 -25.31 -16.93 16.16
N ARG A 237 -25.69 -18.14 16.61
CA ARG A 237 -26.41 -19.12 15.78
C ARG A 237 -27.81 -18.62 15.37
N LYS A 238 -28.51 -17.93 16.26
CA LYS A 238 -29.82 -17.31 15.96
C LYS A 238 -29.67 -16.20 14.92
N ALA A 239 -28.69 -15.32 15.09
CA ALA A 239 -28.39 -14.25 14.14
C ALA A 239 -28.03 -14.79 12.76
N HIS A 240 -27.15 -15.79 12.70
CA HIS A 240 -26.79 -16.46 11.44
C HIS A 240 -27.99 -17.13 10.76
N ALA A 241 -28.84 -17.83 11.52
CA ALA A 241 -30.05 -18.44 10.98
C ALA A 241 -31.03 -17.39 10.41
N LYS A 242 -31.19 -16.25 11.10
CA LYS A 242 -32.03 -15.13 10.64
C LYS A 242 -31.48 -14.49 9.37
N SER A 243 -30.18 -14.21 9.33
CA SER A 243 -29.50 -13.67 8.15
C SER A 243 -29.68 -14.58 6.93
N LYS A 244 -29.46 -15.90 7.09
CA LYS A 244 -29.67 -16.86 5.99
C LYS A 244 -31.13 -16.99 5.56
N TYR A 245 -32.08 -16.80 6.47
CA TYR A 245 -33.51 -16.77 6.11
C TYR A 245 -33.83 -15.50 5.31
N GLN A 246 -33.37 -14.33 5.76
CA GLN A 246 -33.55 -13.07 5.06
C GLN A 246 -32.93 -13.12 3.65
N GLU A 247 -31.72 -13.67 3.52
CA GLU A 247 -31.06 -13.89 2.22
C GLU A 247 -31.85 -14.85 1.31
N ALA A 248 -32.38 -15.94 1.88
CA ALA A 248 -33.13 -16.94 1.10
C ALA A 248 -34.52 -16.46 0.65
N VAL A 249 -35.13 -15.53 1.39
CA VAL A 249 -36.45 -14.96 1.10
C VAL A 249 -36.36 -13.62 0.37
N ALA A 250 -35.19 -12.97 0.39
CA ALA A 250 -34.91 -11.79 -0.39
C ALA A 250 -35.20 -12.07 -1.88
N GLY A 251 -36.02 -11.23 -2.49
CA GLY A 251 -36.34 -11.28 -3.92
C GLY A 251 -35.19 -10.79 -4.82
N TYR A 252 -33.97 -10.77 -4.30
CA TYR A 252 -32.78 -10.33 -5.02
C TYR A 252 -31.58 -11.21 -4.65
N LYS A 253 -30.65 -11.35 -5.60
CA LYS A 253 -29.28 -11.82 -5.36
C LYS A 253 -28.34 -10.62 -5.43
N ILE A 254 -27.30 -10.62 -4.63
CA ILE A 254 -26.20 -9.66 -4.79
C ILE A 254 -25.25 -10.27 -5.82
N ALA A 255 -25.18 -9.67 -7.01
CA ALA A 255 -24.14 -9.96 -7.98
C ALA A 255 -22.94 -9.07 -7.67
N THR A 256 -21.77 -9.69 -7.58
CA THR A 256 -20.50 -8.99 -7.40
C THR A 256 -19.77 -9.01 -8.72
N GLU A 257 -19.53 -7.84 -9.29
CA GLU A 257 -18.68 -7.68 -10.45
C GLU A 257 -17.31 -7.17 -9.99
N ARG A 258 -16.26 -7.79 -10.51
CA ARG A 258 -14.88 -7.38 -10.27
C ARG A 258 -14.33 -6.85 -11.57
N SER A 259 -14.02 -5.57 -11.62
CA SER A 259 -13.36 -4.95 -12.76
C SER A 259 -12.00 -4.42 -12.37
N THR A 260 -11.11 -4.33 -13.35
CA THR A 260 -9.83 -3.64 -13.21
C THR A 260 -9.97 -2.31 -13.93
N VAL A 261 -9.74 -1.22 -13.22
CA VAL A 261 -9.75 0.13 -13.80
C VAL A 261 -8.31 0.61 -13.87
N ASN A 262 -7.89 1.02 -15.07
CA ASN A 262 -6.61 1.69 -15.24
C ASN A 262 -6.71 3.10 -14.68
N VAL A 263 -5.76 3.45 -13.84
CA VAL A 263 -5.63 4.77 -13.24
C VAL A 263 -4.44 5.45 -13.90
N ASP A 264 -4.67 6.63 -14.44
CA ASP A 264 -3.65 7.51 -15.00
C ASP A 264 -3.78 8.87 -14.31
N ARG A 265 -2.70 9.29 -13.65
CA ARG A 265 -2.65 10.54 -12.90
C ARG A 265 -1.46 11.37 -13.38
N PRO A 266 -1.67 12.32 -14.32
CA PRO A 266 -0.59 13.14 -14.83
C PRO A 266 0.00 14.04 -13.74
N PHE A 267 1.28 14.33 -13.87
CA PHE A 267 2.02 15.27 -13.03
C PHE A 267 3.04 16.04 -13.85
N SER A 268 3.32 17.25 -13.40
CA SER A 268 4.42 18.08 -13.90
C SER A 268 4.91 18.97 -12.76
N PHE A 269 6.22 19.02 -12.54
CA PHE A 269 6.82 19.95 -11.60
C PHE A 269 8.19 20.42 -12.10
N SER A 270 8.57 21.61 -11.64
CA SER A 270 9.92 22.14 -11.75
C SER A 270 10.28 22.71 -10.40
N PHE A 271 11.50 22.46 -9.97
CA PHE A 271 12.05 22.95 -8.72
C PHE A 271 13.45 23.47 -9.02
N ASP A 272 13.68 24.74 -8.70
CA ASP A 272 15.00 25.35 -8.73
C ASP A 272 15.53 25.34 -7.31
N THR A 273 16.75 24.81 -7.10
CA THR A 273 17.46 25.02 -5.84
C THR A 273 17.83 26.50 -5.85
N GLN A 274 17.01 27.35 -5.24
CA GLN A 274 17.34 28.76 -5.07
C GLN A 274 18.64 28.83 -4.28
N LEU A 275 19.76 28.98 -4.98
CA LEU A 275 21.02 29.35 -4.38
C LEU A 275 20.94 30.86 -4.17
N GLY A 276 20.70 31.23 -2.91
CA GLY A 276 21.14 32.52 -2.37
C GLY A 276 22.65 32.52 -2.17
#